data_AF-A0A0J7YM47-F1
#
_entry.id   AF-A0A0J7YM47-F1
#
_cell.length_a   1.000
_cell.length_b   1.000
_cell.length_c   1.000
_cell.angle_alpha   90.00
_cell.angle_beta   90.00
_cell.angle_gamma   90.00
#
_symmetry.space_group_name_H-M   'P 1'
#
loop_
_entity.id
_entity.type
_entity.pdbx_description
1 polymer ?
#
loop_
_entity_poly.entity_id
_entity_poly.type
_entity_poly.pdbx_seq_one_letter_code
_entity_poly.pdbx_strand_id
1 'polypeptide(L)' 'MGRLFLITLQGRIYSCRHCDTHLGIADDIISKSFHCRHGRAYLFNNV' A
#
# COMPACT_ATOMS: atom_id res chain seq x y z
N MET A 1 18.80 19.78 -7.77
CA MET A 1 17.45 19.63 -8.36
C MET A 1 17.18 18.15 -8.58
N GLY A 2 16.71 17.45 -7.54
CA GLY A 2 16.44 16.01 -7.60
C GLY A 2 15.16 15.73 -8.37
N ARG A 3 15.19 14.76 -9.29
CA ARG A 3 14.00 14.33 -10.03
C ARG A 3 13.17 13.43 -9.12
N LEU A 4 11.95 13.85 -8.77
CA LEU A 4 10.97 12.97 -8.15
C LEU A 4 10.54 11.94 -9.19
N PHE A 5 11.00 10.70 -9.06
CA PHE A 5 10.47 9.58 -9.82
C PHE A 5 9.12 9.22 -9.24
N LEU A 6 8.07 9.88 -9.76
CA LEU A 6 6.70 9.42 -9.59
C LEU A 6 6.55 8.16 -10.45
N ILE A 7 6.85 7.00 -9.85
CA ILE A 7 6.32 5.73 -10.37
C ILE A 7 4.80 5.88 -10.35
N THR A 8 4.21 6.02 -11.54
CA THR A 8 2.76 5.98 -11.71
C THR A 8 2.32 4.56 -11.39
N LEU A 9 2.00 4.31 -10.12
CA LEU A 9 1.39 3.07 -9.65
C LEU A 9 0.00 2.97 -10.31
N GLN A 10 -0.03 2.43 -11.53
CA GLN A 10 -1.28 2.19 -12.25
C GLN A 10 -2.06 1.10 -11.50
N GLY A 11 -3.25 1.44 -10.99
CA GLY A 11 -4.13 0.47 -10.33
C GLY A 11 -4.86 1.03 -9.11
N ARG A 12 -5.42 0.12 -8.30
CA ARG A 12 -6.04 0.44 -7.01
C ARG A 12 -4.96 0.55 -5.95
N ILE A 13 -4.78 1.75 -5.38
CA ILE A 13 -3.75 2.04 -4.38
C ILE A 13 -4.39 2.03 -2.99
N TYR A 14 -3.70 1.46 -2.02
CA TYR A 14 -4.02 1.59 -0.61
C TYR A 14 -3.34 2.83 -0.05
N SER A 15 -4.11 3.74 0.53
CA SER A 15 -3.62 4.93 1.21
C SER A 15 -3.94 4.89 2.70
N CYS A 16 -3.09 5.51 3.51
CA CYS A 16 -3.34 5.70 4.92
C CYS A 16 -4.50 6.68 5.11
N ARG A 17 -5.54 6.29 5.85
CA ARG A 17 -6.69 7.17 6.12
C ARG A 17 -6.35 8.45 6.92
N HIS A 18 -5.25 8.46 7.66
CA HIS A 18 -4.87 9.60 8.51
C HIS A 18 -4.00 10.63 7.81
N CYS A 19 -3.17 10.22 6.85
CA CYS A 19 -2.20 11.10 6.20
C CYS A 19 -2.21 11.00 4.67
N ASP A 20 -3.12 10.21 4.09
CA ASP A 20 -3.29 9.94 2.66
C ASP A 20 -2.03 9.45 1.93
N THR A 21 -1.00 9.05 2.67
CA THR A 21 0.23 8.48 2.13
C THR A 21 -0.06 7.16 1.44
N HIS A 22 0.47 6.99 0.23
CA HIS A 22 0.40 5.74 -0.51
C HIS A 22 1.19 4.65 0.24
N LEU A 23 0.52 3.55 0.58
CA LEU A 23 1.09 2.41 1.32
C LEU A 23 1.45 1.23 0.40
N GLY A 24 0.83 1.12 -0.77
CA GLY A 24 1.08 0.05 -1.72
C GLY A 24 -0.06 -0.14 -2.71
N ILE A 25 0.17 -0.94 -3.76
CA ILE A 25 -0.87 -1.30 -4.74
C ILE A 25 -1.59 -2.59 -4.37
N ALA A 26 -2.83 -2.71 -4.85
CA ALA A 26 -3.63 -3.93 -4.68
C ALA A 26 -3.03 -5.15 -5.37
N ASP A 27 -2.20 -4.96 -6.39
CA ASP A 27 -1.52 -6.03 -7.13
C ASP A 27 -0.42 -6.70 -6.29
N ASP A 28 0.30 -5.90 -5.49
CA ASP A 28 1.35 -6.38 -4.59
C ASP A 28 0.80 -7.04 -3.31
N ILE A 29 -0.52 -7.17 -3.15
CA ILE A 29 -1.08 -7.85 -1.97
C ILE A 29 -0.86 -9.35 -2.08
N ILE A 30 0.00 -9.87 -1.20
CA ILE A 30 0.22 -11.31 -1.02
C ILE A 30 -0.97 -11.94 -0.30
N SER A 31 -1.49 -11.29 0.74
CA SER A 31 -2.57 -11.86 1.55
C SER A 31 -3.44 -10.80 2.23
N LYS A 32 -4.76 -11.06 2.20
CA LYS A 32 -5.81 -10.27 2.86
C LYS A 32 -6.35 -10.92 4.14
N SER A 33 -5.85 -12.11 4.46
CA SER A 33 -6.34 -12.94 5.56
C SER A 33 -5.54 -12.75 6.85
N PHE A 34 -4.63 -11.77 6.89
CA PHE A 34 -3.89 -11.47 8.11
C PHE A 34 -4.79 -10.76 9.11
N HIS A 35 -4.67 -11.16 10.37
CA HIS A 35 -5.34 -10.52 11.50
C HIS A 35 -4.28 -10.13 12.53
N CYS A 36 -4.22 -8.84 12.86
CA CYS A 36 -3.43 -8.31 13.95
C CYS A 36 -4.31 -8.10 15.19
N ARG A 37 -3.71 -7.77 16.33
CA ARG A 37 -4.42 -7.49 17.60
C ARG A 37 -5.51 -6.42 17.46
N HIS A 38 -5.36 -5.52 16.49
CA HIS A 38 -6.28 -4.40 16.25
C HIS A 38 -7.23 -4.61 15.06
N GLY A 39 -7.27 -5.81 14.45
CA GLY A 39 -8.19 -6.15 13.36
C GLY A 39 -7.50 -6.70 12.11
N ARG A 40 -8.15 -6.54 10.96
CA ARG A 40 -7.64 -7.03 9.66
C ARG A 40 -6.36 -6.30 9.26
N ALA A 41 -5.41 -7.07 8.73
CA ALA A 41 -4.15 -6.59 8.19
C ALA A 41 -3.94 -7.15 6.78
N TYR A 42 -3.17 -6.42 5.98
CA TYR A 42 -2.87 -6.75 4.60
C TYR A 42 -1.36 -6.89 4.45
N LEU A 43 -0.92 -8.00 3.86
CA LEU A 43 0.50 -8.24 3.57
C LEU A 43 0.79 -7.84 2.13
N PHE A 44 1.79 -6.97 1.95
CA PHE A 44 2.26 -6.49 0.65
C PHE A 44 3.64 -7.08 0.34
N ASN A 45 3.91 -7.33 -0.95
CA ASN A 45 5.18 -7.84 -1.45
C ASN A 45 6.23 -6.73 -1.63
N ASN A 46 5.79 -5.59 -2.16
CA ASN A 46 6.59 -4.38 -2.29
C ASN A 46 5.76 -3.18 -1.78
N VAL A 47 6.43 -2.26 -1.07
CA VAL A 47 5.87 -1.03 -0.50
C VAL A 47 6.75 0.18 -0.80
#